data_AF-A0A6V8SE49-F1
#
_entry.id   AF-A0A6V8SE49-F1
#
_cell.length_a   1.000
_cell.length_b   1.000
_cell.length_c   1.000
_cell.angle_alpha   90.00
_cell.angle_beta   90.00
_cell.angle_gamma   90.00
#
_symmetry.space_group_name_H-M   'P 1'
#
loop_
_entity.id
_entity.type
_entity.pdbx_description
1 polymer ?
#
loop_
_entity_poly.entity_id
_entity_poly.type
_entity_poly.pdbx_seq_one_letter_code
_entity_poly.pdbx_strand_id
1 'polypeptide(L)'
;MNFIYNRQQAAGYIKNLDEIDLISLLRMSKEKNVKIPIALPKEMDISLAVASIIADNMINEADLEKNFDIGQEKYKKLSQMQEVFKFMNTLNRDYGVNADKFLLSDSSIVKKVESGEVPFALVTTLSSKEIDESKNIAIVNNNIIDNSKVNPPVIIDHLVCQLQNAKNKDEVVRFLDYLSDDESYKALGKEGIITGNRSANSELKGLQSQMIWPISVANENNIVFYHNLPYKMKPHIVEQTKNLINGAYSGSEWQTIVDKTYTEKK
;
A
#
# COMPACT_ATOMS: atom_id res chain seq x y z
N MET A 1 3.33 -1.56 2.81
CA MET A 1 2.17 -1.99 3.65
C MET A 1 2.40 -3.43 4.12
N ASN A 2 1.88 -3.79 5.29
CA ASN A 2 2.06 -5.10 5.91
C ASN A 2 0.72 -5.67 6.35
N PHE A 3 0.47 -6.95 6.07
CA PHE A 3 -0.70 -7.65 6.57
C PHE A 3 -0.36 -8.27 7.93
N ILE A 4 -1.13 -7.92 8.96
CA ILE A 4 -1.00 -8.44 10.31
C ILE A 4 -2.18 -9.36 10.63
N TYR A 5 -1.94 -10.38 11.44
CA TYR A 5 -2.98 -11.32 11.84
C TYR A 5 -2.79 -11.82 13.26
N ASN A 6 -3.90 -12.21 13.88
CA ASN A 6 -3.87 -12.90 15.16
C ASN A 6 -3.63 -14.40 14.95
N ARG A 7 -2.54 -14.96 15.49
CA ARG A 7 -2.14 -16.36 15.32
C ARG A 7 -3.23 -17.34 15.76
N GLN A 8 -3.91 -17.07 16.87
CA GLN A 8 -4.95 -17.95 17.40
C GLN A 8 -6.19 -17.95 16.52
N GLN A 9 -6.64 -16.76 16.09
CA GLN A 9 -7.76 -16.67 15.15
C GLN A 9 -7.39 -17.32 13.82
N ALA A 10 -6.20 -17.03 13.26
CA ALA A 10 -5.75 -17.58 11.99
C ALA A 10 -5.61 -19.11 11.97
N ALA A 11 -5.19 -19.72 13.09
CA ALA A 11 -5.12 -21.19 13.22
C ALA A 11 -6.48 -21.88 13.07
N GLY A 12 -7.59 -21.17 13.33
CA GLY A 12 -8.94 -21.66 13.06
C GLY A 12 -9.28 -21.76 11.56
N TYR A 13 -8.44 -21.22 10.69
CA TYR A 13 -8.71 -21.08 9.26
C TYR A 13 -7.59 -21.65 8.37
N ILE A 14 -6.33 -21.63 8.82
CA ILE A 14 -5.17 -22.03 8.02
C ILE A 14 -4.40 -23.11 8.80
N LYS A 15 -4.27 -24.30 8.19
CA LYS A 15 -3.67 -25.48 8.82
C LYS A 15 -2.16 -25.35 9.03
N ASN A 16 -1.46 -24.66 8.12
CA ASN A 16 -0.03 -24.40 8.23
C ASN A 16 0.20 -22.89 8.35
N LEU A 17 0.52 -22.42 9.57
CA LEU A 17 0.76 -21.01 9.83
C LEU A 17 1.98 -20.45 9.08
N ASP A 18 2.91 -21.32 8.69
CA ASP A 18 4.11 -20.94 7.91
C ASP A 18 3.80 -20.70 6.42
N GLU A 19 2.61 -21.09 5.96
CA GLU A 19 2.13 -20.90 4.57
C GLU A 19 1.11 -19.75 4.46
N ILE A 20 0.92 -18.94 5.51
CA ILE A 20 0.01 -17.80 5.45
C ILE A 20 0.55 -16.77 4.47
N ASP A 21 -0.16 -16.61 3.35
CA ASP A 21 0.02 -15.56 2.36
C ASP A 21 -1.24 -14.67 2.23
N LEU A 22 -1.12 -13.61 1.44
CA LEU A 22 -2.21 -12.68 1.20
C LEU A 22 -3.44 -13.38 0.60
N ILE A 23 -3.24 -14.29 -0.36
CA ILE A 23 -4.35 -15.01 -1.03
C ILE A 23 -5.15 -15.86 -0.04
N SER A 24 -4.47 -16.59 0.84
CA SER A 24 -5.08 -17.44 1.86
C SER A 24 -5.92 -16.61 2.83
N LEU A 25 -5.44 -15.41 3.17
CA LEU A 25 -6.15 -14.48 4.03
C LEU A 25 -7.37 -13.85 3.34
N LEU A 26 -7.25 -13.48 2.06
CA LEU A 26 -8.37 -13.00 1.25
C LEU A 26 -9.45 -14.09 1.10
N ARG A 27 -9.05 -15.34 0.86
CA ARG A 27 -9.95 -16.49 0.75
C ARG A 27 -10.68 -16.75 2.07
N MET A 28 -9.96 -16.84 3.18
CA MET A 28 -10.56 -16.97 4.52
C MET A 28 -11.56 -15.84 4.77
N SER A 29 -11.15 -14.60 4.48
CA SER A 29 -12.00 -13.43 4.63
C SER A 29 -13.30 -13.60 3.85
N LYS A 30 -13.26 -14.07 2.59
CA LYS A 30 -14.43 -14.35 1.75
C LYS A 30 -15.31 -15.45 2.36
N GLU A 31 -14.75 -16.60 2.67
CA GLU A 31 -15.48 -17.77 3.19
C GLU A 31 -16.22 -17.49 4.50
N LYS A 32 -15.65 -16.62 5.34
CA LYS A 32 -16.20 -16.27 6.66
C LYS A 32 -16.95 -14.95 6.68
N ASN A 33 -17.08 -14.29 5.54
CA ASN A 33 -17.70 -12.97 5.40
C ASN A 33 -17.13 -11.92 6.39
N VAL A 34 -15.82 -11.97 6.62
CA VAL A 34 -15.12 -11.02 7.51
C VAL A 34 -14.63 -9.83 6.70
N LYS A 35 -14.71 -8.62 7.24
CA LYS A 35 -14.11 -7.42 6.59
C LYS A 35 -12.63 -7.33 6.91
N ILE A 36 -11.87 -6.63 6.08
CA ILE A 36 -10.44 -6.36 6.22
C ILE A 36 -10.25 -4.90 6.61
N PRO A 37 -10.05 -4.62 7.90
CA PRO A 37 -9.63 -3.31 8.36
C PRO A 37 -8.31 -2.90 7.69
N ILE A 38 -8.23 -1.64 7.28
CA ILE A 38 -7.02 -1.06 6.69
C ILE A 38 -6.68 0.27 7.36
N ALA A 39 -5.46 0.38 7.88
CA ALA A 39 -4.91 1.62 8.42
C ALA A 39 -4.00 2.27 7.37
N LEU A 40 -4.50 3.35 6.76
CA LEU A 40 -3.81 4.14 5.74
C LEU A 40 -3.54 5.57 6.23
N PRO A 41 -2.58 6.29 5.61
CA PRO A 41 -2.49 7.74 5.75
C PRO A 41 -3.82 8.40 5.36
N LYS A 42 -4.19 9.48 6.06
CA LYS A 42 -5.53 10.12 5.97
C LYS A 42 -5.95 10.52 4.56
N GLU A 43 -4.99 10.83 3.69
CA GLU A 43 -5.24 11.35 2.34
C GLU A 43 -5.40 10.25 1.27
N MET A 44 -5.20 8.98 1.64
CA MET A 44 -5.22 7.86 0.70
C MET A 44 -6.61 7.22 0.61
N ASP A 45 -7.17 7.14 -0.61
CA ASP A 45 -8.41 6.39 -0.86
C ASP A 45 -8.10 4.89 -0.82
N ILE A 46 -8.92 4.11 -0.10
CA ILE A 46 -8.73 2.66 0.06
C ILE A 46 -8.71 1.94 -1.29
N SER A 47 -9.58 2.35 -2.22
CA SER A 47 -9.66 1.73 -3.55
C SER A 47 -8.35 1.92 -4.29
N LEU A 48 -7.76 3.12 -4.18
CA LEU A 48 -6.44 3.39 -4.77
C LEU A 48 -5.33 2.61 -4.08
N ALA A 49 -5.34 2.47 -2.75
CA ALA A 49 -4.35 1.66 -2.04
C ALA A 49 -4.39 0.19 -2.48
N VAL A 50 -5.58 -0.39 -2.58
CA VAL A 50 -5.77 -1.76 -3.07
C VAL A 50 -5.32 -1.88 -4.52
N ALA A 51 -5.74 -0.95 -5.39
CA ALA A 51 -5.30 -0.94 -6.79
C ALA A 51 -3.78 -0.83 -6.90
N SER A 52 -3.11 -0.03 -6.07
CA SER A 52 -1.65 0.11 -6.10
C SER A 52 -0.91 -1.11 -5.58
N ILE A 53 -1.45 -1.86 -4.60
CA ILE A 53 -0.87 -3.15 -4.21
C ILE A 53 -0.93 -4.15 -5.37
N ILE A 54 -2.03 -4.14 -6.12
CA ILE A 54 -2.25 -5.09 -7.22
C ILE A 54 -1.44 -4.69 -8.46
N ALA A 55 -1.37 -3.39 -8.74
CA ALA A 55 -0.60 -2.83 -9.84
C ALA A 55 0.92 -3.02 -9.66
N ASP A 56 1.37 -3.14 -8.42
CA ASP A 56 2.77 -3.35 -8.08
C ASP A 56 3.28 -4.65 -8.74
N ASN A 57 4.37 -4.52 -9.53
CA ASN A 57 4.96 -5.53 -10.44
C ASN A 57 4.19 -5.85 -11.73
N MET A 58 2.98 -5.30 -11.92
CA MET A 58 2.29 -5.37 -13.22
C MET A 58 2.64 -4.19 -14.13
N ILE A 59 3.09 -3.09 -13.52
CA ILE A 59 3.48 -1.87 -14.21
C ILE A 59 4.94 -1.55 -13.90
N ASN A 60 5.65 -1.05 -14.90
CA ASN A 60 6.92 -0.36 -14.72
C ASN A 60 6.64 1.12 -14.45
N GLU A 61 6.77 1.55 -13.20
CA GLU A 61 6.50 2.93 -12.78
C GLU A 61 7.48 3.92 -13.39
N ALA A 62 8.75 3.54 -13.55
CA ALA A 62 9.73 4.38 -14.20
C ALA A 62 9.36 4.64 -15.68
N ASP A 63 8.67 3.69 -16.33
CA ASP A 63 8.14 3.90 -17.67
C ASP A 63 6.91 4.83 -17.67
N LEU A 64 6.06 4.77 -16.65
CA LEU A 64 4.97 5.75 -16.48
C LEU A 64 5.52 7.17 -16.26
N GLU A 65 6.53 7.32 -15.41
CA GLU A 65 7.19 8.60 -15.12
C GLU A 65 7.81 9.21 -16.38
N LYS A 66 8.60 8.43 -17.15
CA LYS A 66 9.18 8.88 -18.43
C LYS A 66 8.12 9.30 -19.44
N ASN A 67 6.93 8.74 -19.33
CA ASN A 67 5.80 8.99 -20.21
C ASN A 67 4.71 9.84 -19.52
N PHE A 68 5.10 10.75 -18.62
CA PHE A 68 4.17 11.66 -17.98
C PHE A 68 3.55 12.67 -18.95
N ASP A 69 2.22 12.82 -18.90
CA ASP A 69 1.37 13.63 -19.77
C ASP A 69 1.68 13.52 -21.28
N ILE A 70 1.98 12.31 -21.76
CA ILE A 70 2.27 12.00 -23.16
C ILE A 70 1.09 12.20 -24.13
N GLY A 71 -0.09 12.54 -23.61
CA GLY A 71 -1.30 12.77 -24.39
C GLY A 71 -2.15 11.51 -24.60
N GLN A 72 -3.43 11.74 -24.92
CA GLN A 72 -4.49 10.74 -24.96
C GLN A 72 -4.12 9.49 -25.78
N GLU A 73 -3.74 9.67 -27.04
CA GLU A 73 -3.49 8.56 -27.98
C GLU A 73 -2.29 7.68 -27.60
N LYS A 74 -1.32 8.24 -26.87
CA LYS A 74 -0.21 7.44 -26.34
C LYS A 74 -0.64 6.67 -25.08
N TYR A 75 -1.42 7.30 -24.20
CA TYR A 75 -1.95 6.61 -23.03
C TYR A 75 -2.86 5.42 -23.39
N LYS A 76 -3.70 5.53 -24.42
CA LYS A 76 -4.53 4.41 -24.91
C LYS A 76 -3.73 3.16 -25.27
N LYS A 77 -2.43 3.30 -25.59
CA LYS A 77 -1.56 2.19 -25.97
C LYS A 77 -0.91 1.47 -24.78
N LEU A 78 -1.09 1.97 -23.55
CA LEU A 78 -0.55 1.34 -22.34
C LEU A 78 -1.44 0.15 -21.90
N SER A 79 -1.33 -0.98 -22.61
CA SER A 79 -2.12 -2.19 -22.33
C SER A 79 -1.93 -2.74 -20.92
N GLN A 80 -0.74 -2.56 -20.33
CA GLN A 80 -0.43 -2.97 -18.95
C GLN A 80 -1.42 -2.41 -17.91
N MET A 81 -1.95 -1.20 -18.12
CA MET A 81 -2.96 -0.61 -17.24
C MET A 81 -4.27 -1.39 -17.27
N GLN A 82 -4.67 -1.87 -18.45
CA GLN A 82 -5.88 -2.67 -18.61
C GLN A 82 -5.70 -4.07 -18.00
N GLU A 83 -4.50 -4.64 -18.06
CA GLU A 83 -4.21 -5.92 -17.41
C GLU A 83 -4.31 -5.81 -15.87
N VAL A 84 -3.94 -4.67 -15.27
CA VAL A 84 -4.19 -4.43 -13.84
C VAL A 84 -5.67 -4.54 -13.52
N PHE A 85 -6.55 -3.84 -14.24
CA PHE A 85 -8.00 -3.91 -13.99
C PHE A 85 -8.55 -5.33 -14.21
N LYS A 86 -8.12 -6.02 -15.27
CA LYS A 86 -8.50 -7.42 -15.51
C LYS A 86 -8.08 -8.34 -14.37
N PHE A 87 -6.90 -8.13 -13.79
CA PHE A 87 -6.43 -8.90 -12.65
C PHE A 87 -7.19 -8.55 -11.37
N MET A 88 -7.49 -7.27 -11.12
CA MET A 88 -8.39 -6.86 -10.04
C MET A 88 -9.76 -7.55 -10.13
N ASN A 89 -10.33 -7.67 -11.34
CA ASN A 89 -11.59 -8.36 -11.56
C ASN A 89 -11.49 -9.87 -11.25
N THR A 90 -10.35 -10.49 -11.58
CA THR A 90 -10.04 -11.88 -11.20
C THR A 90 -10.03 -12.02 -9.67
N LEU A 91 -9.36 -11.11 -8.96
CA LEU A 91 -9.35 -11.11 -7.49
C LEU A 91 -10.73 -10.87 -6.88
N ASN A 92 -11.55 -10.01 -7.49
CA ASN A 92 -12.93 -9.78 -7.07
C ASN A 92 -13.76 -11.08 -7.19
N ARG A 93 -13.76 -11.71 -8.37
CA ARG A 93 -14.52 -12.93 -8.65
C ARG A 93 -14.06 -14.10 -7.76
N ASP A 94 -12.76 -14.34 -7.71
CA ASP A 94 -12.20 -15.56 -7.13
C ASP A 94 -12.05 -15.43 -5.60
N TYR A 95 -11.71 -14.24 -5.10
CA TYR A 95 -11.44 -13.98 -3.68
C TYR A 95 -12.33 -12.94 -3.01
N GLY A 96 -13.35 -12.41 -3.70
CA GLY A 96 -14.35 -11.53 -3.07
C GLY A 96 -13.76 -10.17 -2.66
N VAL A 97 -12.71 -9.72 -3.35
CA VAL A 97 -12.09 -8.41 -3.17
C VAL A 97 -13.02 -7.33 -3.73
N ASN A 98 -13.96 -6.83 -2.91
CA ASN A 98 -14.92 -5.78 -3.25
C ASN A 98 -14.82 -4.54 -2.34
N ALA A 99 -15.54 -3.45 -2.64
CA ALA A 99 -15.47 -2.23 -1.83
C ALA A 99 -15.89 -2.46 -0.36
N ASP A 100 -16.92 -3.26 -0.14
CA ASP A 100 -17.45 -3.57 1.20
C ASP A 100 -16.50 -4.44 2.03
N LYS A 101 -15.52 -5.06 1.37
CA LYS A 101 -14.53 -5.93 1.96
C LYS A 101 -13.54 -5.18 2.82
N PHE A 102 -13.17 -3.96 2.44
CA PHE A 102 -12.18 -3.16 3.15
C PHE A 102 -12.86 -2.10 4.01
N LEU A 103 -12.35 -1.91 5.23
CA LEU A 103 -12.88 -0.92 6.17
C LEU A 103 -11.77 0.02 6.58
N LEU A 104 -11.95 1.33 6.37
CA LEU A 104 -10.98 2.31 6.85
C LEU A 104 -10.91 2.26 8.37
N SER A 105 -9.69 2.19 8.90
CA SER A 105 -9.42 2.22 10.32
C SER A 105 -8.21 3.11 10.60
N ASP A 106 -7.97 3.39 11.88
CA ASP A 106 -6.75 4.05 12.33
C ASP A 106 -5.76 3.01 12.90
N SER A 107 -4.64 3.47 13.46
CA SER A 107 -3.61 2.59 14.01
C SER A 107 -4.09 1.78 15.23
N SER A 108 -5.21 2.13 15.87
CA SER A 108 -5.78 1.35 16.99
C SER A 108 -6.22 -0.06 16.57
N ILE A 109 -6.35 -0.30 15.26
CA ILE A 109 -6.67 -1.61 14.72
C ILE A 109 -5.66 -2.69 15.12
N VAL A 110 -4.40 -2.32 15.36
CA VAL A 110 -3.36 -3.24 15.83
C VAL A 110 -3.79 -3.91 17.13
N LYS A 111 -4.30 -3.14 18.10
CA LYS A 111 -4.75 -3.65 19.41
C LYS A 111 -5.95 -4.60 19.27
N LYS A 112 -6.83 -4.34 18.30
CA LYS A 112 -7.97 -5.21 18.00
C LYS A 112 -7.54 -6.52 17.35
N VAL A 113 -6.49 -6.51 16.53
CA VAL A 113 -5.87 -7.73 16.01
C VAL A 113 -5.22 -8.50 17.17
N GLU A 114 -4.44 -7.84 18.02
CA GLU A 114 -3.76 -8.47 19.16
C GLU A 114 -4.72 -9.14 20.14
N SER A 115 -5.86 -8.50 20.44
CA SER A 115 -6.90 -9.06 21.31
C SER A 115 -7.74 -10.14 20.64
N GLY A 116 -7.64 -10.27 19.31
CA GLY A 116 -8.45 -11.19 18.51
C GLY A 116 -9.89 -10.72 18.27
N GLU A 117 -10.21 -9.45 18.57
CA GLU A 117 -11.49 -8.82 18.20
C GLU A 117 -11.68 -8.82 16.67
N VAL A 118 -10.59 -8.56 15.94
CA VAL A 118 -10.52 -8.79 14.49
C VAL A 118 -9.41 -9.81 14.19
N PRO A 119 -9.62 -10.72 13.22
CA PRO A 119 -8.62 -11.75 12.93
C PRO A 119 -7.38 -11.21 12.21
N PHE A 120 -7.51 -10.10 11.48
CA PHE A 120 -6.44 -9.52 10.68
C PHE A 120 -6.70 -8.06 10.31
N ALA A 121 -5.63 -7.38 9.86
CA ALA A 121 -5.70 -6.04 9.29
C ALA A 121 -4.54 -5.80 8.32
N LEU A 122 -4.71 -4.83 7.42
CA LEU A 122 -3.62 -4.30 6.60
C LEU A 122 -3.18 -2.95 7.19
N VAL A 123 -1.90 -2.81 7.50
CA VAL A 123 -1.35 -1.61 8.17
C VAL A 123 -0.12 -1.08 7.44
N THR A 124 0.19 0.20 7.62
CA THR A 124 1.49 0.75 7.22
C THR A 124 2.52 0.58 8.34
N THR A 125 3.78 0.83 8.01
CA THR A 125 4.86 0.89 9.00
C THR A 125 4.66 2.01 10.04
N LEU A 126 3.77 2.97 9.81
CA LEU A 126 3.39 3.98 10.81
C LEU A 126 2.73 3.37 12.06
N SER A 127 2.17 2.16 11.94
CA SER A 127 1.56 1.44 13.07
C SER A 127 2.55 0.55 13.84
N SER A 128 3.84 0.55 13.47
CA SER A 128 4.86 -0.34 14.05
C SER A 128 5.04 -0.19 15.56
N LYS A 129 4.98 1.04 16.07
CA LYS A 129 5.08 1.34 17.50
C LYS A 129 3.90 0.82 18.34
N GLU A 130 2.77 0.53 17.71
CA GLU A 130 1.57 0.02 18.40
C GLU A 130 1.61 -1.50 18.59
N ILE A 131 2.58 -2.19 17.98
CA ILE A 131 2.71 -3.65 18.07
C ILE A 131 3.37 -4.05 19.40
N ASP A 132 2.67 -4.90 20.15
CA ASP A 132 3.18 -5.61 21.31
C ASP A 132 3.51 -7.06 20.94
N GLU A 133 4.81 -7.36 20.81
CA GLU A 133 5.31 -8.69 20.41
C GLU A 133 4.99 -9.80 21.42
N SER A 134 4.64 -9.45 22.65
CA SER A 134 4.22 -10.43 23.66
C SER A 134 2.83 -11.01 23.38
N LYS A 135 2.10 -10.45 22.41
CA LYS A 135 0.74 -10.85 22.04
C LYS A 135 0.73 -11.88 20.91
N ASN A 136 -0.45 -12.43 20.65
CA ASN A 136 -0.69 -13.42 19.60
C ASN A 136 -0.73 -12.81 18.19
N ILE A 137 0.13 -11.85 17.87
CA ILE A 137 0.17 -11.17 16.57
C ILE A 137 1.36 -11.65 15.72
N ALA A 138 1.15 -11.70 14.40
CA ALA A 138 2.17 -12.03 13.41
C ALA A 138 1.98 -11.21 12.13
N ILE A 139 3.02 -11.19 11.30
CA ILE A 139 3.06 -10.49 10.02
C ILE A 139 3.17 -11.51 8.89
N VAL A 140 2.49 -11.24 7.79
CA VAL A 140 2.67 -11.97 6.54
C VAL A 140 3.96 -11.52 5.90
N ASN A 141 4.96 -12.39 5.92
CA ASN A 141 6.30 -12.10 5.40
C ASN A 141 6.46 -12.50 3.92
N ASN A 142 5.42 -13.06 3.32
CA ASN A 142 5.42 -13.52 1.94
C ASN A 142 4.15 -13.06 1.21
N ASN A 143 4.25 -11.91 0.54
CA ASN A 143 3.18 -11.43 -0.32
C ASN A 143 3.31 -12.11 -1.68
N ILE A 144 2.83 -13.34 -1.80
CA ILE A 144 2.69 -14.00 -3.10
C ILE A 144 1.27 -13.80 -3.60
N ILE A 145 1.15 -13.37 -4.85
CA ILE A 145 -0.10 -13.38 -5.60
C ILE A 145 0.19 -14.11 -6.92
N ASP A 146 -0.49 -15.23 -7.16
CA ASP A 146 -0.37 -16.05 -8.37
C ASP A 146 1.10 -16.38 -8.76
N ASN A 147 1.84 -16.96 -7.80
CA ASN A 147 3.27 -17.31 -7.91
C ASN A 147 4.24 -16.13 -8.11
N SER A 148 3.75 -14.89 -8.09
CA SER A 148 4.57 -13.68 -8.18
C SER A 148 4.73 -13.06 -6.80
N LYS A 149 5.98 -12.74 -6.43
CA LYS A 149 6.24 -11.94 -5.23
C LYS A 149 5.79 -10.51 -5.48
N VAL A 150 4.91 -10.00 -4.63
CA VAL A 150 4.42 -8.62 -4.64
C VAL A 150 5.18 -7.83 -3.60
N ASN A 151 5.77 -6.70 -4.00
CA ASN A 151 6.55 -5.79 -3.17
C ASN A 151 5.73 -4.53 -2.87
N PRO A 152 4.89 -4.52 -1.82
CA PRO A 152 3.86 -3.49 -1.66
C PRO A 152 4.40 -2.08 -1.84
N PRO A 153 3.65 -1.17 -2.50
CA PRO A 153 4.14 0.18 -2.74
C PRO A 153 4.50 0.87 -1.42
N VAL A 154 5.57 1.65 -1.46
CA VAL A 154 6.01 2.49 -0.35
C VAL A 154 5.25 3.80 -0.42
N ILE A 155 4.54 4.11 0.65
CA ILE A 155 3.79 5.35 0.79
C ILE A 155 4.64 6.30 1.63
N ILE A 156 4.93 7.47 1.09
CA ILE A 156 5.65 8.53 1.80
C ILE A 156 4.60 9.43 2.46
N ASP A 157 4.66 9.53 3.79
CA ASP A 157 3.71 10.32 4.58
C ASP A 157 4.11 11.81 4.62
N HIS A 158 5.42 12.08 4.74
CA HIS A 158 5.95 13.44 4.85
C HIS A 158 7.19 13.64 3.97
N LEU A 159 7.20 14.76 3.26
CA LEU A 159 8.35 15.27 2.52
C LEU A 159 8.70 16.65 3.08
N VAL A 160 9.97 16.84 3.45
CA VAL A 160 10.47 18.12 3.92
C VAL A 160 11.35 18.71 2.84
N CYS A 161 10.98 19.90 2.35
CA CYS A 161 11.65 20.57 1.23
C CYS A 161 12.01 22.00 1.61
N GLN A 162 13.12 22.51 1.06
CA GLN A 162 13.50 23.92 1.16
C GLN A 162 13.13 24.66 -0.13
N LEU A 163 12.50 25.84 0.01
CA LEU A 163 12.31 26.75 -1.11
C LEU A 163 13.64 27.36 -1.54
N GLN A 164 13.89 27.37 -2.85
CA GLN A 164 15.13 27.92 -3.42
C GLN A 164 15.37 29.40 -3.07
N ASN A 165 14.31 30.16 -2.83
CA ASN A 165 14.33 31.59 -2.49
C ASN A 165 13.96 31.87 -1.02
N ALA A 166 14.07 30.89 -0.12
CA ALA A 166 13.85 31.11 1.31
C ALA A 166 14.78 32.23 1.84
N LYS A 167 14.26 33.12 2.69
CA LYS A 167 15.03 34.22 3.28
C LYS A 167 16.04 33.73 4.34
N ASN A 168 15.67 32.69 5.08
CA ASN A 168 16.44 32.14 6.21
C ASN A 168 17.07 30.80 5.80
N LYS A 169 17.89 30.80 4.75
CA LYS A 169 18.40 29.55 4.16
C LYS A 169 19.24 28.75 5.15
N ASP A 170 20.10 29.43 5.90
CA ASP A 170 21.04 28.79 6.81
C ASP A 170 20.33 28.15 8.02
N GLU A 171 19.24 28.75 8.50
CA GLU A 171 18.37 28.14 9.51
C GLU A 171 17.65 26.91 8.96
N VAL A 172 17.12 26.97 7.73
CA VAL A 172 16.43 25.83 7.12
C VAL A 172 17.41 24.68 6.87
N VAL A 173 18.62 24.96 6.38
CA VAL A 173 19.66 23.93 6.20
C VAL A 173 20.01 23.28 7.54
N ARG A 174 20.25 24.06 8.59
CA ARG A 174 20.51 23.51 9.94
C ARG A 174 19.36 22.64 10.45
N PHE A 175 18.12 23.02 10.16
CA PHE A 175 16.96 22.20 10.51
C PHE A 175 16.90 20.89 9.72
N LEU A 176 17.19 20.93 8.41
CA LEU A 176 17.28 19.72 7.57
C LEU A 176 18.43 18.81 8.02
N ASP A 177 19.58 19.37 8.40
CA ASP A 177 20.70 18.62 8.96
C ASP A 177 20.28 17.91 10.25
N TYR A 178 19.58 18.60 11.15
CA TYR A 178 19.03 17.99 12.37
C TYR A 178 18.02 16.86 12.07
N LEU A 179 17.13 17.06 11.08
CA LEU A 179 16.16 16.04 10.66
C LEU A 179 16.81 14.85 9.94
N SER A 180 17.99 15.04 9.35
CA SER A 180 18.73 14.00 8.64
C SER A 180 19.78 13.29 9.50
N ASP A 181 19.99 13.77 10.73
CA ASP A 181 20.96 13.23 11.67
C ASP A 181 20.63 11.78 12.09
N ASP A 182 21.65 10.93 12.06
CA ASP A 182 21.52 9.51 12.36
C ASP A 182 21.08 9.25 13.81
N GLU A 183 21.51 10.07 14.79
CA GLU A 183 21.14 9.87 16.19
C GLU A 183 19.66 10.19 16.43
N SER A 184 19.13 11.23 15.77
CA SER A 184 17.70 11.52 15.75
C SER A 184 16.88 10.32 15.23
N TYR A 185 17.31 9.70 14.12
CA TYR A 185 16.63 8.52 13.58
C TYR A 185 16.78 7.29 14.48
N LYS A 186 17.95 7.05 15.08
CA LYS A 186 18.15 5.93 16.02
C LYS A 186 17.26 6.07 17.25
N ALA A 187 17.03 7.28 17.74
CA ALA A 187 16.09 7.51 18.83
C ALA A 187 14.66 7.08 18.45
N LEU A 188 14.19 7.44 17.25
CA LEU A 188 12.90 6.98 16.72
C LEU A 188 12.85 5.44 16.57
N GLY A 189 13.92 4.83 16.07
CA GLY A 189 14.04 3.37 15.96
C GLY A 189 13.91 2.65 17.32
N LYS A 190 14.49 3.22 18.39
CA LYS A 190 14.34 2.70 19.77
C LYS A 190 12.93 2.79 20.31
N GLU A 191 12.13 3.74 19.83
CA GLU A 191 10.69 3.83 20.12
C GLU A 191 9.84 2.87 19.26
N GLY A 192 10.48 2.04 18.44
CA GLY A 192 9.79 1.10 17.55
C GLY A 192 9.22 1.75 16.29
N ILE A 193 9.64 2.98 15.96
CA ILE A 193 9.20 3.69 14.75
C ILE A 193 10.13 3.30 13.59
N ILE A 194 9.54 2.78 12.53
CA ILE A 194 10.26 2.49 11.27
C ILE A 194 10.42 3.77 10.47
N THR A 195 11.65 4.04 10.02
CA THR A 195 12.01 5.29 9.33
C THR A 195 12.59 5.02 7.94
N GLY A 196 12.92 6.07 7.18
CA GLY A 196 13.69 5.92 5.94
C GLY A 196 15.18 5.63 6.15
N ASN A 197 15.69 5.77 7.38
CA ASN A 197 17.11 5.61 7.69
C ASN A 197 17.45 4.13 7.96
N ARG A 198 18.29 3.55 7.10
CA ARG A 198 18.67 2.12 7.19
C ARG A 198 19.43 1.80 8.49
N SER A 199 20.28 2.69 8.97
CA SER A 199 21.08 2.50 10.18
C SER A 199 20.21 2.51 11.44
N ALA A 200 19.21 3.39 11.52
CA ALA A 200 18.27 3.38 12.63
C ALA A 200 17.42 2.10 12.65
N ASN A 201 17.04 1.66 11.46
CA ASN A 201 16.20 0.49 11.28
C ASN A 201 16.90 -0.85 11.60
N SER A 202 18.23 -0.93 11.60
CA SER A 202 18.95 -2.15 11.98
C SER A 202 18.84 -2.49 13.47
N GLU A 203 18.40 -1.54 14.30
CA GLU A 203 18.15 -1.75 15.72
C GLU A 203 16.77 -2.36 16.01
N LEU A 204 15.89 -2.41 15.01
CA LEU A 204 14.55 -3.00 15.14
C LEU A 204 14.66 -4.51 15.38
N LYS A 205 13.74 -5.05 16.18
CA LYS A 205 13.70 -6.48 16.54
C LYS A 205 12.34 -7.07 16.21
N GLY A 206 12.27 -8.40 16.28
CA GLY A 206 11.04 -9.18 16.20
C GLY A 206 10.13 -8.82 15.02
N LEU A 207 8.87 -8.51 15.30
CA LEU A 207 7.85 -8.17 14.31
C LEU A 207 8.13 -6.82 13.65
N GLN A 208 8.67 -5.84 14.37
CA GLN A 208 9.00 -4.54 13.78
C GLN A 208 10.08 -4.70 12.69
N SER A 209 11.09 -5.55 12.92
CA SER A 209 12.08 -5.89 11.89
C SER A 209 11.51 -6.68 10.71
N GLN A 210 10.35 -7.32 10.85
CA GLN A 210 9.66 -7.97 9.72
C GLN A 210 8.88 -6.95 8.91
N MET A 211 8.25 -5.96 9.57
CA MET A 211 7.46 -4.92 8.89
C MET A 211 8.29 -4.01 7.97
N ILE A 212 9.61 -3.93 8.17
CA ILE A 212 10.48 -3.09 7.33
C ILE A 212 10.65 -3.63 5.92
N TRP A 213 10.41 -4.93 5.72
CA TRP A 213 10.77 -5.61 4.48
C TRP A 213 10.31 -4.85 3.21
N PRO A 214 9.07 -4.28 3.13
CA PRO A 214 8.61 -3.60 1.92
C PRO A 214 9.46 -2.37 1.60
N ILE A 215 9.97 -1.67 2.61
CA ILE A 215 10.85 -0.52 2.44
C ILE A 215 12.26 -0.99 2.05
N SER A 216 12.74 -2.06 2.69
CA SER A 216 14.13 -2.54 2.50
C SER A 216 14.43 -3.05 1.09
N VAL A 217 13.42 -3.57 0.40
CA VAL A 217 13.56 -4.10 -0.97
C VAL A 217 12.93 -3.20 -2.03
N ALA A 218 12.38 -2.05 -1.62
CA ALA A 218 11.77 -1.11 -2.55
C ALA A 218 12.79 -0.55 -3.53
N ASN A 219 12.37 -0.37 -4.76
CA ASN A 219 13.09 0.34 -5.81
C ASN A 219 12.17 1.39 -6.46
N GLU A 220 12.62 2.00 -7.55
CA GLU A 220 11.88 3.02 -8.31
C GLU A 220 10.50 2.56 -8.80
N ASN A 221 10.23 1.25 -8.82
CA ASN A 221 8.95 0.67 -9.21
C ASN A 221 7.95 0.47 -8.07
N ASN A 222 8.35 0.62 -6.81
CA ASN A 222 7.45 0.41 -5.66
C ASN A 222 6.79 1.73 -5.23
N ILE A 223 6.31 2.46 -6.22
CA ILE A 223 5.58 3.72 -6.06
C ILE A 223 4.10 3.45 -6.27
N VAL A 224 3.27 4.21 -5.59
CA VAL A 224 1.82 4.24 -5.82
C VAL A 224 1.55 4.69 -7.26
N PHE A 225 1.11 3.79 -8.14
CA PHE A 225 1.11 3.99 -9.61
C PHE A 225 0.50 5.31 -10.11
N TYR A 226 -0.58 5.75 -9.48
CA TYR A 226 -1.29 6.95 -9.93
C TYR A 226 -0.52 8.24 -9.63
N HIS A 227 0.56 8.20 -8.86
CA HIS A 227 1.47 9.33 -8.66
C HIS A 227 2.30 9.64 -9.92
N ASN A 228 2.56 8.62 -10.76
CA ASN A 228 3.26 8.78 -12.03
C ASN A 228 2.31 9.05 -13.22
N LEU A 229 1.07 9.45 -12.93
CA LEU A 229 0.07 9.83 -13.90
C LEU A 229 -0.38 11.27 -13.71
N PRO A 230 -0.86 11.96 -14.77
CA PRO A 230 -1.40 13.31 -14.67
C PRO A 230 -2.49 13.41 -13.60
N TYR A 231 -2.42 14.43 -12.75
CA TYR A 231 -3.35 14.61 -11.62
C TYR A 231 -4.84 14.55 -12.04
N LYS A 232 -5.17 15.08 -13.22
CA LYS A 232 -6.50 15.01 -13.84
C LYS A 232 -7.05 13.59 -14.05
N MET A 233 -6.20 12.56 -14.13
CA MET A 233 -6.64 11.16 -14.25
C MET A 233 -7.16 10.60 -12.92
N LYS A 234 -6.68 11.10 -11.78
CA LYS A 234 -6.93 10.52 -10.46
C LYS A 234 -8.42 10.31 -10.16
N PRO A 235 -9.34 11.28 -10.38
CA PRO A 235 -10.76 11.07 -10.12
C PRO A 235 -11.36 9.92 -10.93
N HIS A 236 -10.96 9.78 -12.20
CA HIS A 236 -11.44 8.71 -13.08
C HIS A 236 -10.85 7.34 -12.72
N ILE A 237 -9.60 7.29 -12.27
CA ILE A 237 -8.98 6.08 -11.73
C ILE A 237 -9.76 5.61 -10.49
N VAL A 238 -10.05 6.53 -9.55
CA VAL A 238 -10.87 6.23 -8.36
C VAL A 238 -12.24 5.69 -8.76
N GLU A 239 -12.92 6.35 -9.69
CA GLU A 239 -14.24 5.96 -10.18
C GLU A 239 -14.22 4.55 -10.78
N GLN A 240 -13.33 4.27 -11.74
CA GLN A 240 -13.27 2.96 -12.38
C GLN A 240 -12.85 1.86 -11.41
N THR A 241 -11.93 2.16 -10.49
CA THR A 241 -11.54 1.20 -9.45
C THR A 241 -12.74 0.85 -8.58
N LYS A 242 -13.54 1.83 -8.15
CA LYS A 242 -14.76 1.62 -7.36
C LYS A 242 -15.82 0.82 -8.11
N ASN A 243 -16.04 1.13 -9.39
CA ASN A 243 -16.97 0.38 -10.23
C ASN A 243 -16.55 -1.10 -10.35
N LEU A 244 -15.27 -1.33 -10.62
CA LEU A 244 -14.70 -2.67 -10.76
C LEU A 244 -14.85 -3.50 -9.49
N ILE A 245 -14.45 -2.96 -8.34
CA ILE A 245 -14.57 -3.67 -7.07
C ILE A 245 -16.04 -3.89 -6.66
N ASN A 246 -16.98 -3.13 -7.23
CA ASN A 246 -18.43 -3.36 -7.08
C ASN A 246 -18.99 -4.34 -8.12
N GLY A 247 -18.14 -5.00 -8.91
CA GLY A 247 -18.51 -6.01 -9.90
C GLY A 247 -18.86 -5.46 -11.28
N ALA A 248 -18.71 -4.15 -11.52
CA ALA A 248 -18.99 -3.51 -12.80
C ALA A 248 -17.74 -3.46 -13.70
N TYR A 249 -17.13 -4.62 -13.96
CA TYR A 249 -16.03 -4.76 -14.91
C TYR A 249 -16.57 -4.70 -16.36
N SER A 250 -16.10 -3.71 -17.13
CA SER A 250 -16.45 -3.51 -18.54
C SER A 250 -15.40 -4.07 -19.50
N GLY A 251 -14.16 -4.28 -19.05
CA GLY A 251 -13.02 -4.64 -19.90
C GLY A 251 -12.46 -3.47 -20.72
N SER A 252 -12.87 -2.24 -20.40
CA SER A 252 -12.46 -1.00 -21.06
C SER A 252 -12.17 0.12 -20.05
N GLU A 253 -11.83 -0.24 -18.82
CA GLU A 253 -11.61 0.68 -17.70
C GLU A 253 -10.53 1.70 -18.04
N TRP A 254 -9.38 1.24 -18.53
CA TRP A 254 -8.27 2.14 -18.87
C TRP A 254 -8.63 3.09 -20.01
N GLN A 255 -9.28 2.57 -21.05
CA GLN A 255 -9.75 3.37 -22.17
C GLN A 255 -10.72 4.46 -21.70
N THR A 256 -11.64 4.11 -20.80
CA THR A 256 -12.62 5.03 -20.20
C THR A 256 -11.94 6.12 -19.37
N ILE A 257 -10.93 5.76 -18.56
CA ILE A 257 -10.12 6.74 -17.80
C ILE A 257 -9.47 7.75 -18.73
N VAL A 258 -8.80 7.26 -19.77
CA VAL A 258 -8.08 8.11 -20.73
C VAL A 258 -9.05 9.01 -21.49
N ASP A 259 -10.18 8.48 -21.95
CA ASP A 259 -11.15 9.29 -22.69
C ASP A 259 -11.78 10.37 -21.82
N LYS A 260 -12.23 10.07 -20.60
CA LYS A 260 -12.78 11.09 -19.69
C LYS A 260 -11.75 12.18 -19.38
N THR A 261 -10.51 11.79 -19.09
CA THR A 261 -9.40 12.72 -18.74
C THR A 261 -9.14 13.77 -19.82
N TYR A 262 -9.21 13.39 -21.09
CA TYR A 262 -8.83 14.25 -22.22
C TYR A 262 -10.03 14.82 -22.99
N THR A 263 -11.25 14.35 -22.71
CA THR A 263 -12.49 14.86 -23.29
C THR A 263 -13.14 15.95 -22.44
N GLU A 264 -12.83 16.03 -21.13
CA GLU A 264 -13.27 17.11 -20.23
C GLU A 264 -12.64 18.49 -20.52
N LYS A 265 -12.02 18.69 -21.70
CA LYS A 265 -11.70 20.02 -22.22
C LYS A 265 -12.84 20.53 -23.10
N LYS A 266 -13.84 21.15 -22.48
CA LYS A 266 -14.58 22.30 -23.03
C LYS A 266 -14.91 23.28 -21.92
#